data_AF-A0A3D3I2M6-F1
#
_entry.id   AF-A0A3D3I2M6-F1
#
_cell.length_a   1.000
_cell.length_b   1.000
_cell.length_c   1.000
_cell.angle_alpha   90.00
_cell.angle_beta   90.00
_cell.angle_gamma   90.00
#
_symmetry.space_group_name_H-M   'P 1'
#
loop_
_entity.id
_entity.type
_entity.pdbx_description
1 polymer ?
#
loop_
_entity_poly.entity_id
_entity_poly.type
_entity_poly.pdbx_seq_one_letter_code
_entity_poly.pdbx_strand_id
1 'polypeptide(L)' 'MSEGMFVGLGEGPVELLPKLANRHGLIVGATGTGKTVTLQILAEQFSAIGVPVFMA' A
#
# COMPACT_ATOMS: atom_id res chain seq x y z
N MET A 1 -1.68 17.78 -8.15
CA MET A 1 -2.51 16.59 -7.83
C MET A 1 -1.56 15.56 -7.25
N SER A 2 -1.81 15.00 -6.07
CA SER A 2 -0.97 13.89 -5.60
C SER A 2 -1.38 12.65 -6.39
N GLU A 3 -0.46 12.09 -7.18
CA GLU A 3 -0.61 10.78 -7.81
C GLU A 3 -1.03 9.75 -6.75
N GLY A 4 -2.01 8.90 -7.06
CA GLY A 4 -2.41 7.83 -6.17
C GLY A 4 -1.35 6.72 -6.15
N MET A 5 -1.18 6.07 -5.01
CA MET A 5 -0.28 4.92 -4.89
C MET A 5 -1.02 3.67 -5.32
N PHE A 6 -0.57 3.00 -6.37
CA PHE A 6 -1.18 1.78 -6.87
C PHE A 6 -1.19 0.66 -5.81
N VAL A 7 -2.37 0.09 -5.54
CA VAL A 7 -2.56 -1.01 -4.58
C VAL A 7 -2.81 -2.34 -5.30
N GLY A 8 -3.52 -2.31 -6.42
CA GLY A 8 -3.88 -3.52 -7.16
C GLY A 8 -4.92 -3.26 -8.25
N LEU A 9 -5.50 -4.36 -8.76
CA LEU A 9 -6.51 -4.34 -9.82
C LEU A 9 -7.86 -4.81 -9.28
N GLY A 10 -8.92 -4.07 -9.63
CA GLY A 10 -10.32 -4.49 -9.52
C GLY A 10 -10.97 -4.46 -10.90
N GLU A 11 -12.06 -3.70 -11.06
CA GLU A 11 -12.59 -3.35 -12.40
C GLU A 11 -11.64 -2.41 -13.19
N GLY A 12 -10.69 -1.79 -12.49
CA GLY A 12 -9.59 -1.00 -13.03
C GLY A 12 -8.48 -0.86 -11.98
N PRO A 13 -7.47 0.00 -12.22
CA PRO A 13 -6.45 0.31 -11.22
C PRO A 13 -7.08 0.86 -9.94
N VAL A 14 -6.68 0.28 -8.80
CA VAL A 14 -7.07 0.75 -7.47
C VAL A 14 -5.88 1.45 -6.85
N GLU A 15 -6.08 2.68 -6.40
CA GLU A 15 -5.04 3.53 -5.84
C GLU A 15 -5.41 4.03 -4.45
N LEU A 16 -4.41 4.12 -3.57
CA LEU A 16 -4.49 4.75 -2.26
C LEU A 16 -4.01 6.20 -2.36
N LEU A 17 -4.84 7.15 -1.97
CA LEU A 17 -4.43 8.55 -1.88
C LEU A 17 -3.51 8.74 -0.66
N PRO A 18 -2.23 9.14 -0.82
CA PRO A 18 -1.29 9.20 0.31
C PRO A 18 -1.77 10.09 1.46
N LYS A 19 -2.45 11.19 1.14
CA LYS A 19 -3.03 12.13 2.13
C LYS A 19 -4.10 11.50 3.02
N LEU A 20 -4.71 10.40 2.60
CA LEU A 20 -5.76 9.69 3.33
C LEU A 20 -5.27 8.39 3.98
N ALA A 21 -4.00 8.02 3.77
CA ALA A 21 -3.39 6.79 4.28
C ALA A 21 -3.02 6.83 5.76
N ASN A 22 -3.37 7.91 6.47
CA ASN A 22 -3.27 8.02 7.93
C ASN A 22 -4.43 7.30 8.66
N ARG A 23 -5.36 6.69 7.93
CA ARG A 23 -6.36 5.78 8.48
C ARG A 23 -5.77 4.37 8.54
N HIS A 24 -5.91 3.73 9.69
CA HIS A 24 -5.42 2.37 9.90
C HIS A 24 -5.97 1.43 8.81
N GLY A 25 -5.06 0.68 8.18
CA GLY A 25 -5.38 -0.35 7.19
C GLY A 25 -5.21 -1.74 7.76
N LEU A 26 -5.87 -2.72 7.15
CA LEU A 26 -5.76 -4.14 7.51
C LEU A 26 -5.49 -4.96 6.25
N ILE A 27 -4.35 -5.66 6.21
CA ILE A 27 -4.01 -6.64 5.18
C ILE A 27 -4.18 -8.03 5.76
N VAL A 28 -5.14 -8.79 5.23
CA VAL A 28 -5.50 -10.15 5.69
C VAL A 28 -5.59 -11.11 4.52
N GLY A 29 -5.46 -12.41 4.81
CA GLY A 29 -5.43 -13.47 3.81
C GLY A 29 -4.77 -14.74 4.36
N ALA A 30 -4.94 -15.87 3.65
CA ALA A 30 -4.30 -17.14 4.03
C ALA A 30 -2.77 -17.10 3.82
N THR A 31 -2.06 -18.12 4.30
CA THR A 31 -0.62 -18.25 4.04
C THR A 31 -0.38 -18.43 2.54
N GLY A 32 0.63 -17.74 1.99
CA GLY A 32 0.94 -17.80 0.55
C GLY A 32 0.10 -16.88 -0.34
N THR A 33 -0.86 -16.09 0.20
CA THR A 33 -1.70 -15.18 -0.60
C THR A 33 -1.10 -13.78 -0.78
N GLY A 34 0.23 -13.64 -0.64
CA GLY A 34 0.92 -12.38 -0.97
C GLY A 34 0.92 -11.28 0.09
N LYS A 35 0.41 -11.49 1.32
CA LYS A 35 0.37 -10.45 2.37
C LYS A 35 1.71 -9.72 2.58
N THR A 36 2.82 -10.47 2.68
CA THR A 36 4.16 -9.91 2.87
C THR A 36 4.60 -9.05 1.68
N VAL A 37 4.36 -9.52 0.46
CA VAL A 37 4.69 -8.77 -0.77
C VAL A 37 3.82 -7.52 -0.88
N THR A 38 2.52 -7.60 -0.52
CA THR A 38 1.64 -6.43 -0.47
C THR A 38 2.16 -5.37 0.50
N LEU A 39 2.62 -5.76 1.70
CA LEU A 39 3.22 -4.84 2.66
C LEU A 39 4.51 -4.20 2.12
N GLN A 40 5.36 -4.99 1.48
CA GLN A 40 6.61 -4.50 0.87
C GLN A 40 6.35 -3.44 -0.20
N ILE A 41 5.42 -3.70 -1.12
CA ILE A 41 5.07 -2.74 -2.19
C ILE A 41 4.53 -1.44 -1.61
N LEU A 42 3.63 -1.51 -0.63
CA LEU A 42 3.12 -0.30 0.03
C LEU A 42 4.25 0.46 0.74
N ALA A 43 5.14 -0.24 1.44
CA ALA A 43 6.29 0.36 2.11
C ALA A 43 7.23 1.07 1.13
N GLU A 44 7.52 0.44 -0.02
CA GLU A 44 8.32 1.03 -1.09
C GLU A 44 7.68 2.32 -1.64
N GLN A 45 6.37 2.29 -1.90
CA GLN A 45 5.63 3.45 -2.39
C GLN A 45 5.60 4.61 -1.38
N PHE A 46 5.38 4.32 -0.09
CA PHE A 46 5.47 5.33 0.98
C PHE A 46 6.88 5.91 1.09
N SER A 47 7.90 5.06 1.06
CA SER A 47 9.30 5.51 1.12
C SER A 47 9.66 6.36 -0.10
N ALA A 48 9.15 6.03 -1.29
CA ALA A 48 9.40 6.78 -2.52
C ALA A 48 8.87 8.22 -2.47
N ILE A 49 7.82 8.47 -1.69
CA ILE A 49 7.27 9.83 -1.45
C ILE A 49 7.84 10.47 -0.17
N GLY A 50 8.89 9.90 0.42
CA GLY A 50 9.60 10.45 1.58
C GLY A 50 8.95 10.17 2.94
N VAL A 51 7.99 9.24 3.01
CA VAL A 51 7.39 8.82 4.29
C VAL A 51 8.29 7.76 4.93
N PRO A 52 8.79 7.94 6.16
CA PRO A 52 9.52 6.90 6.88
C PRO A 52 8.61 5.71 7.17
N VAL A 53 9.06 4.50 6.84
CA VAL A 53 8.30 3.25 7.05
C VAL A 53 9.03 2.37 8.06
N PHE A 54 8.29 1.85 9.02
CA PHE A 54 8.71 0.77 9.89
C PHE A 54 7.89 -0.48 9.55
N MET A 55 8.56 -1.60 9.28
CA MET A 55 7.93 -2.86 8.89
C MET A 55 8.59 -4.01 9.66
N ALA A 56 7.78 -4.96 10.13
CA ALA A 56 8.20 -6.16 10.86
C ALA A 56 7.72 -7.42 10.13
#